data_AF-A0A182SXG3-F1
#
_entry.id   AF-A0A182SXG3-F1
#
_cell.length_a   1.000
_cell.length_b   1.000
_cell.length_c   1.000
_cell.angle_alpha   90.00
_cell.angle_beta   90.00
_cell.angle_gamma   90.00
#
_symmetry.space_group_name_H-M   'P 1'
#
loop_
_entity.id
_entity.type
_entity.pdbx_description
1 polymer ?
#
loop_
_entity_poly.entity_id
_entity_poly.type
_entity_poly.pdbx_seq_one_letter_code
_entity_poly.pdbx_strand_id
1 'polypeptide(L)'
;MVFDKKHLLLLLDRPREPVFMGKGRVVFDVPDNYLTDRYRPIGPEIQNRFGENAEERIPVRSIALPDLRIPMSLGRQEQFSLFIPRHRKIAARLIDIFMGKHDNSGSGRSLYSALLSPIVE
;
A
#
# COMPACT_ATOMS: atom_id res chain seq x y z
N MET A 1 -8.64 -3.79 16.37
CA MET A 1 -7.60 -2.76 16.49
C MET A 1 -7.88 -1.66 15.48
N VAL A 2 -7.83 -0.39 15.90
CA VAL A 2 -8.05 0.77 15.03
C VAL A 2 -6.70 1.11 14.38
N PHE A 3 -6.69 1.39 13.08
CA PHE A 3 -5.50 1.83 12.37
C PHE A 3 -5.07 3.22 12.86
N ASP A 4 -3.83 3.37 13.33
CA ASP A 4 -3.27 4.69 13.69
C ASP A 4 -2.65 5.32 12.43
N LYS A 5 -2.91 6.61 12.20
CA LYS A 5 -2.30 7.38 11.11
C LYS A 5 -0.77 7.32 11.15
N LYS A 6 -0.17 7.16 12.34
CA LYS A 6 1.28 7.01 12.49
C LYS A 6 1.81 5.77 11.77
N HIS A 7 1.00 4.74 11.55
CA HIS A 7 1.37 3.57 10.78
C HIS A 7 1.68 3.90 9.31
N LEU A 8 1.15 5.00 8.75
CA LEU A 8 1.53 5.46 7.41
C LEU A 8 3.00 5.86 7.33
N LEU A 9 3.59 6.33 8.43
CA LEU A 9 5.01 6.71 8.46
C LEU A 9 5.92 5.49 8.27
N LEU A 10 5.47 4.29 8.65
CA LEU A 10 6.21 3.04 8.44
C LEU A 10 6.36 2.67 6.96
N LEU A 11 5.49 3.18 6.08
CA LEU A 11 5.59 2.97 4.64
C LEU A 11 6.73 3.78 4.00
N LEU A 12 7.27 4.77 4.72
CA LEU A 12 8.40 5.59 4.29
C LEU A 12 9.74 5.01 4.76
N ASP A 13 9.73 4.06 5.69
CA ASP A 13 10.92 3.33 6.13
C ASP A 13 11.34 2.28 5.12
N ARG A 14 12.62 2.30 4.72
CA ARG A 14 13.22 1.38 3.74
C ARG A 14 12.31 1.12 2.52
N PRO A 15 12.08 2.12 1.66
CA PRO A 15 11.05 2.07 0.62
C PRO A 15 11.28 0.98 -0.45
N ARG A 16 12.50 0.46 -0.55
CA ARG A 16 12.85 -0.64 -1.48
C ARG A 16 12.61 -2.03 -0.90
N GLU A 17 12.38 -2.15 0.40
CA GLU A 17 12.02 -3.43 1.03
C GLU A 17 10.51 -3.66 0.94
N PRO A 18 10.05 -4.88 0.64
CA PRO A 18 8.64 -5.23 0.69
C PRO A 18 7.99 -4.88 2.04
N VAL A 19 6.71 -4.46 2.01
CA VAL A 19 6.00 -3.97 3.21
C VAL A 19 5.72 -5.04 4.25
N PHE A 20 5.69 -6.32 3.86
CA PHE A 20 5.54 -7.45 4.78
C PHE A 20 6.83 -7.77 5.57
N MET A 21 7.96 -7.14 5.22
CA MET A 21 9.17 -7.21 6.06
C MET A 21 9.04 -6.22 7.22
N GLY A 22 9.74 -6.51 8.33
CA GLY A 22 9.72 -5.66 9.52
C GLY A 22 10.09 -4.20 9.23
N LYS A 23 9.21 -3.28 9.63
CA LYS A 23 9.42 -1.83 9.64
C LYS A 23 9.66 -1.41 11.09
N GLY A 24 10.94 -1.36 11.48
CA GLY A 24 11.32 -1.33 12.90
C GLY A 24 10.92 -2.62 13.61
N ARG A 25 10.08 -2.52 14.64
CA ARG A 25 9.52 -3.67 15.39
C ARG A 25 8.08 -4.02 15.00
N VAL A 26 7.60 -3.46 13.89
CA VAL A 26 6.22 -3.60 13.42
C VAL A 26 6.19 -4.35 12.10
N VAL A 27 5.18 -5.21 11.90
CA VAL A 27 4.92 -5.88 10.61
C VAL A 27 3.51 -5.63 10.12
N PHE A 28 3.36 -5.56 8.79
CA PHE A 28 2.06 -5.53 8.15
C PHE A 28 1.63 -6.96 7.77
N ASP A 29 0.48 -7.39 8.28
CA ASP A 29 -0.14 -8.65 7.88
C ASP A 29 -0.83 -8.45 6.53
N VAL A 30 -0.07 -8.67 5.47
CA VAL A 30 -0.49 -8.50 4.07
C VAL A 30 -1.21 -9.76 3.56
N PRO A 31 -2.43 -9.63 3.01
CA PRO A 31 -3.13 -10.71 2.33
C PRO A 31 -2.35 -11.29 1.14
N ASP A 32 -2.47 -12.60 0.91
CA ASP A 32 -1.74 -13.33 -0.15
C ASP A 32 -1.97 -12.78 -1.56
N ASN A 33 -3.17 -12.22 -1.82
CA ASN A 33 -3.51 -11.60 -3.10
C ASN A 33 -2.74 -10.30 -3.38
N TYR A 34 -2.07 -9.71 -2.38
CA TYR A 34 -1.20 -8.55 -2.54
C TYR A 34 0.27 -8.93 -2.66
N LEU A 35 0.62 -10.21 -2.47
CA LEU A 35 1.95 -10.71 -2.74
C LEU A 35 2.17 -10.80 -4.24
N THR A 36 3.30 -10.27 -4.70
CA THR A 36 3.80 -10.49 -6.06
C THR A 36 4.00 -11.98 -6.31
N ASP A 37 3.94 -12.42 -7.56
CA ASP A 37 4.03 -13.85 -7.93
C ASP A 37 5.26 -14.56 -7.35
N ARG A 38 6.39 -13.85 -7.23
CA ARG A 38 7.63 -14.38 -6.62
C ARG A 38 7.51 -14.74 -5.13
N TYR A 39 6.58 -14.14 -4.39
CA TYR A 39 6.45 -14.32 -2.94
C TYR A 39 5.23 -15.15 -2.56
N ARG A 40 4.24 -15.27 -3.44
CA ARG A 40 3.02 -16.05 -3.18
C ARG A 40 3.32 -17.51 -2.76
N PRO A 41 4.28 -18.24 -3.37
CA PRO A 41 4.59 -19.62 -2.96
C PRO A 41 5.19 -19.73 -1.55
N ILE A 42 5.81 -18.66 -1.04
CA ILE A 42 6.51 -18.63 0.25
C ILE A 42 5.82 -17.70 1.26
N GLY A 43 4.56 -17.32 1.01
CA GLY A 43 3.78 -16.44 1.88
C GLY A 43 3.75 -16.89 3.36
N PRO A 44 3.41 -18.16 3.66
CA PRO A 44 3.39 -18.67 5.04
C PRO A 44 4.75 -18.56 5.75
N GLU A 45 5.84 -18.83 5.03
CA GLU A 45 7.19 -18.74 5.58
C GLU A 45 7.60 -17.30 5.88
N ILE A 46 7.26 -16.36 4.99
CA ILE A 46 7.47 -14.92 5.20
C ILE A 46 6.72 -14.46 6.45
N GLN A 47 5.44 -14.84 6.58
CA GLN A 47 4.61 -14.45 7.73
C GLN A 47 5.15 -14.97 9.06
N ASN A 48 5.66 -16.21 9.08
CA ASN A 48 6.28 -16.77 10.27
C ASN A 48 7.59 -16.05 10.60
N ARG A 49 8.51 -15.90 9.64
CA ARG A 49 9.85 -15.32 9.87
C ARG A 49 9.81 -13.88 10.35
N PHE A 50 8.96 -13.03 9.75
CA PHE A 50 8.92 -11.62 10.11
C PHE A 50 7.93 -11.33 11.25
N GLY A 51 6.95 -12.21 11.45
CA GLY A 51 5.93 -12.03 12.47
C GLY A 51 6.31 -12.50 13.88
N GLU A 52 7.24 -13.45 14.03
CA GLU A 52 7.57 -14.06 15.33
C GLU A 52 8.22 -13.07 16.33
N ASN A 53 9.03 -12.13 15.83
CA ASN A 53 9.74 -11.16 16.66
C ASN A 53 9.14 -9.74 16.61
N ALA A 54 7.95 -9.57 16.02
CA ALA A 54 7.31 -8.27 15.92
C ALA A 54 6.59 -7.91 17.22
N GLU A 55 6.77 -6.68 17.70
CA GLU A 55 6.04 -6.14 18.85
C GLU A 55 4.60 -5.78 18.49
N GLU A 56 4.34 -5.44 17.23
CA GLU A 56 3.03 -5.07 16.73
C GLU A 56 2.79 -5.65 15.33
N ARG A 57 1.58 -6.16 15.10
CA ARG A 57 1.10 -6.62 13.80
C ARG A 57 -0.08 -5.79 13.33
N ILE A 58 0.05 -5.17 12.17
CA ILE A 58 -0.97 -4.29 11.59
C ILE A 58 -1.71 -5.06 10.48
N PRO A 59 -2.99 -5.41 10.68
CA PRO A 59 -3.76 -6.11 9.66
C PRO A 59 -4.06 -5.20 8.46
N VAL A 60 -3.68 -5.64 7.26
CA VAL A 60 -4.01 -4.94 6.02
C VAL A 60 -5.35 -5.44 5.50
N ARG A 61 -6.32 -4.53 5.37
CA ARG A 61 -7.64 -4.85 4.83
C ARG A 61 -7.55 -5.07 3.31
N SER A 62 -8.15 -6.16 2.84
CA SER A 62 -8.35 -6.35 1.40
C SER A 62 -9.40 -5.35 0.90
N ILE A 63 -9.13 -4.74 -0.25
CA ILE A 63 -9.99 -3.78 -0.94
C ILE A 63 -10.10 -4.19 -2.41
N ALA A 64 -11.10 -3.65 -3.10
CA ALA A 64 -11.07 -3.68 -4.57
C ALA A 64 -9.86 -2.85 -5.04
N LEU A 65 -8.97 -3.48 -5.80
CA LEU A 65 -7.78 -2.80 -6.29
C LEU A 65 -8.18 -1.77 -7.35
N PRO A 66 -7.74 -0.50 -7.22
CA PRO A 66 -7.93 0.48 -8.27
C PRO A 66 -7.11 0.11 -9.51
N ASP A 67 -7.42 0.71 -10.65
CA ASP A 67 -6.61 0.52 -11.85
C ASP A 67 -5.21 1.16 -11.69
N LEU A 68 -4.21 0.31 -11.50
CA LEU A 68 -2.81 0.67 -11.34
C LEU A 68 -1.98 0.62 -12.63
N ARG A 69 -2.60 0.37 -13.81
CA ARG A 69 -1.84 0.23 -15.08
C ARG A 69 -0.96 1.44 -15.39
N ILE A 70 -1.47 2.65 -15.17
CA ILE A 70 -0.71 3.89 -15.41
C ILE A 70 0.40 4.07 -14.35
N PRO A 71 0.14 4.02 -13.03
CA PRO A 71 1.20 4.07 -12.02
C PRO A 71 2.30 3.01 -12.20
N MET A 72 1.92 1.80 -12.62
CA MET A 72 2.83 0.67 -12.82
C MET A 72 3.55 0.69 -14.17
N SER A 73 3.30 1.68 -15.04
CA SER A 73 4.04 1.84 -16.30
C SER A 73 5.45 2.43 -16.12
N LEU A 74 5.87 2.67 -14.87
CA LEU A 74 7.23 3.01 -14.50
C LEU A 74 7.79 1.85 -13.68
N GLY A 75 8.89 1.25 -14.13
CA GLY A 75 9.53 0.16 -13.42
C GLY A 75 9.96 0.55 -12.01
N ARG A 76 9.89 -0.39 -11.06
CA ARG A 76 10.22 -0.17 -9.64
C ARG A 76 11.65 0.36 -9.40
N GLN A 77 12.56 0.09 -10.32
CA GLN A 77 13.97 0.51 -10.25
C GLN A 77 14.29 1.68 -11.21
N GLU A 78 13.33 2.16 -11.99
CA GLU A 78 13.52 3.31 -12.88
C GLU A 78 13.64 4.62 -12.09
N GLN A 79 14.34 5.59 -12.67
CA GLN A 79 14.44 6.93 -12.11
C GLN A 79 13.11 7.68 -12.28
N PHE A 80 12.72 8.43 -11.25
CA PHE A 80 11.55 9.30 -11.28
C PHE A 80 11.98 10.77 -11.27
N SER A 81 11.27 11.62 -12.02
CA SER A 81 11.52 13.06 -12.06
C SER A 81 10.27 13.80 -12.53
N LEU A 82 9.83 14.80 -11.76
CA LEU A 82 8.68 15.64 -12.11
C LEU A 82 8.92 16.52 -13.35
N PHE A 83 10.17 16.67 -13.81
CA PHE A 83 10.47 17.39 -15.04
C PHE A 83 10.08 16.62 -16.30
N ILE A 84 9.92 15.30 -16.21
CA ILE A 84 9.51 14.45 -17.33
C ILE A 84 7.97 14.47 -17.44
N PRO A 85 7.37 14.91 -18.56
CA PRO A 85 5.91 15.00 -18.70
C PRO A 85 5.18 13.67 -18.44
N ARG A 86 5.75 12.54 -18.87
CA ARG A 86 5.21 11.19 -18.61
C ARG A 86 5.14 10.89 -17.11
N HIS A 87 6.19 11.23 -16.35
CA HIS A 87 6.25 10.98 -14.91
C HIS A 87 5.24 11.83 -14.13
N ARG A 88 4.96 13.06 -14.57
CA ARG A 88 3.89 13.88 -13.98
C ARG A 88 2.52 13.23 -14.13
N LYS A 89 2.21 12.67 -15.30
CA LYS A 89 0.94 11.94 -15.53
C LYS A 89 0.83 10.71 -14.63
N ILE A 90 1.92 9.96 -14.48
CA ILE A 90 2.00 8.80 -13.58
C ILE A 90 1.74 9.21 -12.12
N ALA A 91 2.45 10.25 -11.64
CA ALA A 91 2.29 10.74 -10.28
C ALA A 91 0.89 11.31 -10.02
N ALA A 92 0.36 12.11 -10.96
CA ALA A 92 -0.99 12.65 -10.87
C ALA A 92 -2.05 11.56 -10.73
N ARG A 93 -1.98 10.50 -11.56
CA ARG A 93 -2.92 9.37 -11.45
C ARG A 93 -2.82 8.65 -10.11
N LEU A 94 -1.61 8.42 -9.60
CA LEU A 94 -1.44 7.77 -8.29
C LEU A 94 -1.94 8.66 -7.14
N ILE A 95 -1.71 9.97 -7.22
CA ILE A 95 -2.26 10.95 -6.28
C ILE A 95 -3.78 10.95 -6.35
N ASP A 96 -4.40 10.95 -7.53
CA ASP A 96 -5.85 10.91 -7.66
C ASP A 96 -6.46 9.65 -7.03
N ILE A 97 -5.83 8.48 -7.22
CA ILE A 97 -6.21 7.23 -6.55
C ILE A 97 -6.11 7.38 -5.03
N PHE A 98 -4.97 7.90 -4.53
CA PHE A 98 -4.79 8.16 -3.11
C PHE A 98 -5.72 9.24 -2.59
N MET A 99 -6.18 10.18 -3.42
CA MET A 99 -7.14 11.28 -3.16
C MET A 99 -8.61 10.89 -3.38
N GLY A 100 -8.87 9.65 -3.80
CA GLY A 100 -10.23 9.15 -4.01
C GLY A 100 -10.94 9.87 -5.16
N LYS A 101 -10.18 10.49 -6.07
CA LYS A 101 -10.68 11.18 -7.24
C LYS A 101 -10.84 10.17 -8.39
N HIS A 102 -12.09 9.65 -8.51
CA HIS A 102 -12.69 8.79 -9.56
C HIS A 102 -12.56 7.26 -9.38
N ASP A 103 -13.62 6.46 -9.62
CA ASP A 103 -14.55 6.48 -10.77
C ASP A 103 -15.98 7.02 -10.54
N ASN A 104 -16.51 7.75 -11.54
CA ASN A 104 -17.93 8.12 -11.71
C ASN A 104 -18.84 6.92 -12.05
N SER A 105 -18.49 5.71 -11.64
CA SER A 105 -19.42 4.58 -11.61
C SER A 105 -20.05 4.57 -10.22
N GLY A 106 -21.30 5.03 -10.15
CA GLY A 106 -22.07 5.02 -8.90
C GLY A 106 -21.98 3.67 -8.21
N SER A 107 -21.82 3.73 -6.88
CA SER A 107 -21.65 2.61 -5.95
C SER A 107 -20.20 2.19 -5.69
N GLY A 108 -19.71 2.57 -4.51
CA GLY A 108 -18.45 2.08 -3.97
C GLY A 108 -17.84 3.08 -3.01
N ARG A 109 -18.00 2.83 -1.70
CA ARG A 109 -17.41 3.60 -0.61
C ARG A 109 -15.97 3.99 -0.93
N SER A 110 -15.71 5.30 -1.00
CA SER A 110 -14.37 5.85 -1.25
C SER A 110 -13.36 5.22 -0.30
N LEU A 111 -12.14 4.92 -0.77
CA LEU A 111 -11.03 4.46 0.07
C LEU A 111 -10.76 5.41 1.26
N TYR A 112 -11.16 6.68 1.12
CA TYR A 112 -11.22 7.68 2.18
C TYR A 112 -12.12 7.30 3.34
N SER A 113 -13.30 6.75 3.07
CA SER A 113 -14.23 6.33 4.13
C SER A 113 -13.69 5.19 4.97
N ALA A 114 -12.79 4.36 4.43
CA ALA A 114 -12.17 3.26 5.16
C ALA A 114 -10.95 3.69 6.01
N LEU A 115 -10.27 4.77 5.61
CA LEU A 115 -9.07 5.29 6.28
C LEU A 115 -9.35 6.48 7.22
N LEU A 116 -10.42 7.25 6.98
CA LEU A 116 -10.77 8.46 7.74
C LEU A 116 -12.02 8.31 8.62
N SER A 117 -12.71 7.16 8.62
CA SER A 117 -13.83 6.93 9.54
C SER A 117 -13.51 7.19 11.04
N PRO A 118 -12.26 7.03 11.54
CA PRO A 118 -11.92 7.40 12.92
C PRO A 118 -11.58 8.89 13.12
N ILE A 119 -11.83 9.77 12.14
CA ILE A 119 -11.39 11.18 12.19
C ILE A 119 -12.55 12.14 12.48
N VAL A 120 -13.78 11.65 12.47
CA VAL A 120 -14.99 12.46 12.73
C VAL A 120 -15.65 12.10 14.06
N GLU A 121 -15.02 11.28 14.90
CA GLU A 121 -15.36 11.12 16.32
C GLU A 121 -14.15 11.36 17.20
#